data_AF-A0A6N0LSZ3-F1
#
_entry.id   AF-A0A6N0LSZ3-F1
#
_cell.length_a   1.000
_cell.length_b   1.000
_cell.length_c   1.000
_cell.angle_alpha   90.00
_cell.angle_beta   90.00
_cell.angle_gamma   90.00
#
_symmetry.space_group_name_H-M   'P 1'
#
loop_
_entity.id
_entity.type
_entity.pdbx_description
1 polymer ?
#
loop_
_entity_poly.entity_id
_entity_poly.type
_entity_poly.pdbx_seq_one_letter_code
_entity_poly.pdbx_strand_id
1 'polypeptide(L)' 'MKRILLGTLLALPLAISSLPSQASAAEILVKPNFHRVAVVHKPVVTRFQRKLIPAHWETVRRGNRWVKVRVPARYVNVRV' A
#
# COMPACT_ATOMS: atom_id res chain seq x y z
N MET A 1 62.43 -15.55 -20.92
CA MET A 1 61.03 -15.32 -21.31
C MET A 1 60.09 -15.40 -20.09
N LYS A 2 60.24 -14.53 -19.08
CA LYS A 2 59.42 -14.51 -17.85
C LYS A 2 58.92 -13.11 -17.44
N ARG A 3 59.23 -12.07 -18.23
CA ARG A 3 59.00 -10.65 -17.88
C ARG A 3 57.74 -10.03 -18.51
N ILE A 4 57.18 -10.64 -19.55
CA ILE A 4 56.00 -10.11 -20.26
C ILE A 4 54.70 -10.44 -19.52
N LEU A 5 54.67 -11.55 -18.77
CA LEU A 5 53.52 -11.98 -17.97
C LEU A 5 53.29 -11.10 -16.73
N LEU A 6 54.32 -10.42 -16.22
CA LEU A 6 54.21 -9.53 -15.06
C LEU A 6 53.59 -8.18 -15.42
N GLY A 7 53.87 -7.66 -16.63
CA GLY A 7 53.30 -6.39 -17.10
C GLY A 7 51.80 -6.48 -17.37
N THR A 8 51.33 -7.61 -17.92
CA THR A 8 49.91 -7.84 -18.19
C THR A 8 49.09 -8.08 -16.92
N LEU A 9 49.67 -8.69 -15.89
CA LEU A 9 49.04 -8.86 -14.57
C LEU A 9 48.88 -7.54 -13.81
N LEU A 10 49.76 -6.56 -14.04
CA LEU A 10 49.71 -5.24 -13.41
C LEU A 10 48.76 -4.26 -14.13
N ALA A 11 48.55 -4.45 -15.44
CA ALA A 11 47.62 -3.63 -16.22
C ALA A 11 46.14 -4.03 -16.03
N LEU A 12 45.84 -5.28 -15.68
CA LEU A 12 44.47 -5.78 -15.54
C LEU A 12 43.69 -5.13 -14.37
N PRO A 13 44.26 -4.97 -13.16
CA PRO A 13 43.56 -4.31 -12.05
C PRO A 13 43.29 -2.83 -12.32
N LEU A 14 44.20 -2.15 -13.03
CA LEU A 14 44.05 -0.74 -13.38
C LEU A 14 42.92 -0.52 -14.39
N ALA A 15 42.76 -1.42 -15.36
CA ALA A 15 41.64 -1.41 -16.29
C ALA A 15 40.28 -1.68 -15.61
N ILE A 16 40.26 -2.44 -14.51
CA ILE A 16 39.04 -2.69 -13.73
C ILE A 16 38.73 -1.49 -12.81
N SER A 17 39.76 -0.81 -12.28
CA SER A 17 39.57 0.42 -11.49
C SER A 17 39.16 1.65 -12.31
N SER A 18 39.40 1.63 -13.63
CA SER A 18 38.95 2.68 -14.54
C SER A 18 37.54 2.44 -15.07
N LEU A 19 36.88 1.34 -14.69
CA LEU A 19 35.44 1.25 -14.84
C LEU A 19 34.87 2.31 -13.90
N PRO A 20 34.26 3.39 -14.42
CA PRO A 20 33.58 4.33 -13.56
C PRO A 20 32.55 3.49 -12.83
N SER A 21 32.70 3.35 -11.50
CA SER A 21 31.61 2.89 -10.67
C SER A 21 30.52 3.91 -10.91
N GLN A 22 29.62 3.56 -11.81
CA GLN A 22 28.37 4.25 -12.00
C GLN A 22 27.53 3.87 -10.77
N ALA A 23 27.97 4.33 -9.60
CA ALA A 23 27.07 4.75 -8.55
C ALA A 23 26.21 5.81 -9.23
N SER A 24 25.15 5.33 -9.88
CA SER A 24 24.10 6.14 -10.42
C SER A 24 23.66 7.00 -9.26
N ALA A 25 24.10 8.27 -9.28
CA ALA A 25 23.42 9.32 -8.59
C ALA A 25 22.03 9.30 -9.21
N ALA A 26 21.13 8.54 -8.57
CA ALA A 26 19.72 8.64 -8.84
C ALA A 26 19.43 10.13 -8.69
N GLU A 27 19.16 10.77 -9.83
CA GLU A 27 18.90 12.18 -9.95
C GLU A 27 17.85 12.52 -8.90
N ILE A 28 18.28 13.15 -7.79
CA ILE A 28 17.33 13.59 -6.78
C ILE A 28 16.69 14.82 -7.38
N LEU A 29 15.61 14.61 -8.12
CA LEU A 29 14.67 15.64 -8.56
C LEU A 29 14.09 16.28 -7.29
N VAL A 30 14.77 17.27 -6.74
CA VAL A 30 14.26 18.10 -5.66
C VAL A 30 13.16 18.98 -6.25
N LYS A 31 11.94 18.45 -6.27
CA LYS A 31 10.74 19.25 -6.51
C LYS A 31 10.52 20.06 -5.22
N PRO A 32 10.63 21.39 -5.22
CA PRO A 32 10.29 22.20 -4.06
C PRO A 32 8.77 22.17 -3.93
N ASN A 33 8.26 21.08 -3.38
CA ASN A 33 6.86 21.01 -3.00
C ASN A 33 6.73 21.96 -1.83
N PHE A 34 6.09 23.09 -2.10
CA PHE A 34 5.45 23.95 -1.12
C PHE A 34 4.96 23.09 0.04
N HIS A 35 5.41 23.43 1.25
CA HIS A 35 4.97 22.80 2.48
C HIS A 35 3.51 23.19 2.72
N ARG A 36 2.59 22.67 1.91
CA ARG A 36 1.23 22.44 2.37
C ARG A 36 1.36 21.30 3.34
N VAL A 37 1.23 21.64 4.62
CA VAL A 37 1.03 20.70 5.71
C VAL A 37 -0.09 19.76 5.25
N ALA A 38 0.28 18.59 4.75
CA ALA A 38 -0.65 17.51 4.57
C ALA A 38 -1.00 17.11 6.00
N VAL A 39 -2.12 17.62 6.49
CA VAL A 39 -2.79 17.02 7.64
C VAL A 39 -3.10 15.61 7.18
N VAL A 40 -2.17 14.69 7.46
CA VAL A 40 -2.41 13.26 7.33
C VAL A 40 -3.49 12.99 8.35
N HIS A 41 -4.74 13.05 7.91
CA HIS A 41 -5.84 12.46 8.63
C HIS A 41 -5.42 11.00 8.78
N LYS A 42 -4.93 10.64 9.98
CA LYS A 42 -4.75 9.24 10.35
C LYS A 42 -5.99 8.51 9.87
N PRO A 43 -5.86 7.39 9.12
CA PRO A 43 -7.04 6.62 8.77
C PRO A 43 -7.70 6.29 10.10
N VAL A 44 -8.84 6.92 10.37
CA VAL A 44 -9.66 6.55 11.52
C VAL A 44 -10.07 5.13 11.17
N VAL A 45 -9.39 4.15 11.76
CA VAL A 45 -9.71 2.74 11.58
C VAL A 45 -11.05 2.56 12.28
N THR A 46 -12.13 2.88 11.57
CA THR A 46 -13.48 2.62 12.05
C THR A 46 -13.59 1.12 12.16
N ARG A 47 -13.54 0.64 13.40
CA ARG A 47 -13.68 -0.77 13.72
C ARG A 47 -15.13 -1.14 13.43
N PHE A 48 -15.34 -1.85 12.34
CA PHE A 48 -16.65 -2.44 12.06
C PHE A 48 -16.74 -3.78 12.80
N GLN A 49 -17.70 -3.92 13.70
CA GLN A 49 -18.04 -5.20 14.31
C GLN A 49 -19.25 -5.82 13.61
N ARG A 50 -19.18 -7.13 13.34
CA ARG A 50 -20.32 -7.89 12.80
C ARG A 50 -21.28 -8.19 13.93
N LYS A 51 -22.49 -7.62 13.88
CA LYS A 51 -23.56 -7.92 14.82
C LYS A 51 -24.59 -8.83 14.15
N LEU A 52 -24.92 -9.94 14.80
CA LEU A 52 -26.01 -10.80 14.38
C LEU A 52 -27.34 -10.14 14.76
N ILE A 53 -28.21 -9.95 13.77
CA ILE A 53 -29.62 -9.61 14.00
C ILE A 53 -30.41 -10.92 13.87
N PRO A 54 -31.09 -11.36 14.93
CA PRO A 54 -31.90 -12.58 14.87
C PRO A 54 -33.11 -12.38 13.95
N ALA A 55 -33.68 -13.51 13.51
CA ALA A 55 -34.90 -13.48 12.73
C ALA A 55 -36.04 -12.86 13.55
N HIS A 56 -36.76 -11.92 12.95
CA HIS A 56 -37.84 -11.19 13.62
C HIS A 56 -38.97 -10.88 12.65
N TRP A 57 -40.11 -10.49 13.21
CA TRP A 57 -41.25 -10.00 12.43
C TRP A 57 -41.13 -8.49 12.26
N GLU A 58 -41.24 -8.03 11.03
CA GLU A 58 -41.24 -6.62 10.69
C GLU A 58 -42.55 -6.27 9.98
N THR A 59 -43.10 -5.10 10.29
CA THR A 59 -44.31 -4.61 9.60
C THR A 59 -43.86 -3.72 8.45
N VAL A 60 -44.04 -4.20 7.22
CA VAL A 60 -43.58 -3.51 6.01
C VAL A 60 -44.80 -3.03 5.22
N ARG A 61 -44.70 -1.83 4.64
CA ARG A 61 -45.73 -1.31 3.74
C ARG A 61 -45.53 -1.92 2.35
N ARG A 62 -46.51 -2.70 1.87
CA ARG A 62 -46.54 -3.21 0.48
C ARG A 62 -47.74 -2.61 -0.23
N GLY A 63 -47.49 -1.61 -1.08
CA GLY A 63 -48.54 -0.82 -1.72
C GLY A 63 -49.38 -0.08 -0.67
N ASN A 64 -50.70 -0.29 -0.70
CA ASN A 64 -51.64 0.37 0.22
C ASN A 64 -52.00 -0.45 1.46
N ARG A 65 -51.25 -1.51 1.78
CA ARG A 65 -51.50 -2.37 2.95
C ARG A 65 -50.23 -2.51 3.81
N TRP A 66 -50.44 -2.66 5.12
CA TRP A 66 -49.42 -3.05 6.07
C TRP A 66 -49.40 -4.57 6.20
N VAL A 67 -48.25 -5.19 5.96
CA VAL A 67 -48.10 -6.64 5.96
C VAL A 67 -46.98 -7.02 6.94
N LYS A 68 -47.22 -8.01 7.79
CA LYS A 68 -46.18 -8.59 8.63
C LYS A 68 -45.34 -9.56 7.80
N VAL A 69 -44.05 -9.28 7.70
CA VAL A 69 -43.08 -10.10 6.97
C VAL A 69 -42.07 -10.66 7.96
N ARG A 70 -41.72 -11.95 7.79
CA ARG A 70 -40.65 -12.56 8.56
C ARG A 70 -39.32 -12.22 7.93
N VAL A 71 -38.48 -11.50 8.65
CA VAL A 71 -37.12 -11.15 8.23
C VAL A 71 -36.19 -12.26 8.72
N PRO A 72 -35.42 -12.91 7.83
CA PRO A 72 -34.46 -13.93 8.23
C PRO A 72 -33.30 -13.30 9.02
N ALA A 73 -32.60 -14.13 9.81
CA ALA A 73 -31.43 -13.68 10.54
C ALA A 73 -30.35 -13.18 9.58
N ARG A 74 -29.72 -12.06 9.89
CA ARG A 74 -28.67 -11.46 9.05
C ARG A 74 -27.57 -10.82 9.89
N TYR A 75 -26.36 -10.81 9.36
CA TYR A 75 -25.25 -10.08 9.93
C TYR A 75 -25.21 -8.66 9.37
N VAL A 76 -25.06 -7.67 10.23
CA VAL A 76 -24.83 -6.28 9.84
C VAL A 76 -23.49 -5.79 10.38
N ASN A 77 -22.81 -4.95 9.59
CA ASN A 77 -21.60 -4.27 10.04
C ASN A 77 -22.02 -3.01 10.82
N VAL A 78 -21.67 -2.95 12.09
CA VAL A 78 -21.91 -1.79 12.95
C VAL A 78 -20.58 -1.10 13.18
N ARG A 79 -20.54 0.23 13.00
CA ARG A 79 -19.37 1.04 13.34
C ARG A 79 -19.30 1.17 14.87
N VAL A 80 -18.16 0.83 15.45
CA VAL A 80 -17.86 0.96 16.89
C VAL A 80 -17.02 2.21 17.14
#